data_AF-A0A925PC59-F1
#
_entry.id   AF-A0A925PC59-F1
#
_cell.length_a   1.000
_cell.length_b   1.000
_cell.length_c   1.000
_cell.angle_alpha   90.00
_cell.angle_beta   90.00
_cell.angle_gamma   90.00
#
_symmetry.space_group_name_H-M   'P 1'
#
loop_
_entity.id
_entity.type
_entity.pdbx_description
1 polymer ?
#
loop_
_entity_poly.entity_id
_entity_poly.type
_entity_poly.pdbx_seq_one_letter_code
_entity_poly.pdbx_strand_id
1 'polypeptide(L)' 'MSVALDIGTRASTDEAEDLKGRYLVSLKIIERLHRLLLDVIKDEFERLGRADVNSVQALLLY' A
#
# COMPACT_ATOMS: atom_id res chain seq x y z
N MET A 1 6.22 -43.07 4.13
CA MET A 1 5.12 -42.48 3.33
C MET A 1 4.68 -41.10 3.85
N SER A 2 5.10 -40.60 5.03
CA SER A 2 4.76 -39.23 5.49
C SER A 2 5.69 -38.13 4.95
N VAL A 3 6.96 -38.45 4.63
CA VAL A 3 7.95 -37.46 4.16
C VAL A 3 7.53 -36.77 2.84
N ALA A 4 6.88 -37.50 1.93
CA ALA A 4 6.40 -36.93 0.66
C ALA A 4 5.21 -35.97 0.86
N LEU A 5 4.37 -36.22 1.87
CA LEU A 5 3.24 -35.35 2.24
C LEU A 5 3.71 -34.08 2.97
N ASP A 6 4.73 -34.21 3.83
CA ASP A 6 5.36 -33.07 4.53
C ASP A 6 6.09 -32.11 3.57
N ILE A 7 6.76 -32.64 2.52
CA ILE A 7 7.45 -31.81 1.53
C ILE A 7 6.48 -31.01 0.67
N GLY A 8 5.38 -31.64 0.20
CA GLY A 8 4.35 -30.95 -0.57
C GLY A 8 3.65 -29.85 0.23
N THR A 9 3.42 -30.09 1.53
CA THR A 9 2.84 -29.10 2.44
C THR A 9 3.81 -27.93 2.67
N ARG A 10 5.10 -28.20 2.89
CA ARG A 10 6.13 -27.16 3.07
C ARG A 10 6.32 -26.27 1.84
N ALA A 11 6.34 -26.85 0.65
CA ALA A 11 6.48 -26.10 -0.60
C ALA A 11 5.29 -25.12 -0.79
N SER A 12 4.06 -25.56 -0.50
CA SER A 12 2.88 -24.71 -0.60
C SER A 12 2.87 -23.56 0.42
N THR A 13 3.41 -23.78 1.63
CA THR A 13 3.54 -22.73 2.64
C THR A 13 4.62 -21.71 2.29
N ASP A 14 5.74 -22.14 1.69
CA ASP A 14 6.81 -21.23 1.27
C ASP A 14 6.35 -20.32 0.11
N GLU A 15 5.60 -20.86 -0.86
CA GLU A 15 5.00 -20.05 -1.94
C GLU A 15 3.97 -19.04 -1.42
N ALA A 16 3.15 -19.44 -0.44
CA ALA A 16 2.18 -18.54 0.19
C ALA A 16 2.85 -17.40 0.98
N GLU A 17 3.93 -17.70 1.71
CA GLU A 17 4.71 -16.68 2.42
C GLU A 17 5.49 -15.76 1.46
N ASP A 18 6.01 -16.26 0.33
CA ASP A 18 6.59 -15.40 -0.72
C ASP A 18 5.54 -14.48 -1.36
N LEU A 19 4.36 -15.02 -1.71
CA LEU A 19 3.27 -14.21 -2.25
C LEU A 19 2.81 -13.13 -1.27
N LYS A 20 2.68 -13.47 0.02
CA LYS A 20 2.36 -12.53 1.10
C LYS A 20 3.45 -11.48 1.26
N GLY A 21 4.72 -11.86 1.19
CA GLY A 21 5.85 -10.94 1.19
C GLY A 21 5.79 -9.93 0.06
N ARG A 22 5.57 -10.39 -1.18
CA ARG A 22 5.41 -9.53 -2.36
C ARG A 22 4.19 -8.63 -2.25
N TYR A 23 3.06 -9.15 -1.80
CA TYR A 23 1.84 -8.38 -1.56
C TYR A 23 2.08 -7.23 -0.56
N LEU A 24 2.74 -7.51 0.57
CA LEU A 24 3.03 -6.48 1.58
C LEU A 24 4.02 -5.42 1.06
N VAL A 25 4.97 -5.80 0.22
CA VAL A 25 5.87 -4.83 -0.44
C VAL A 25 5.08 -3.95 -1.41
N SER A 26 4.23 -4.54 -2.25
CA SER A 26 3.36 -3.77 -3.16
C SER A 26 2.44 -2.83 -2.39
N LEU A 27 1.82 -3.30 -1.30
CA LEU A 27 0.95 -2.48 -0.45
C LEU A 27 1.71 -1.29 0.15
N LYS A 28 2.92 -1.51 0.68
CA LYS A 28 3.78 -0.43 1.20
C LYS A 28 4.11 0.63 0.15
N ILE A 29 4.35 0.21 -1.10
CA ILE A 29 4.62 1.14 -2.21
C ILE A 29 3.36 1.97 -2.51
N ILE A 30 2.18 1.33 -2.57
CA ILE A 30 0.90 2.01 -2.80
C ILE A 30 0.61 3.02 -1.68
N GLU A 31 0.77 2.63 -0.42
CA GLU A 31 0.57 3.53 0.73
C GLU A 31 1.52 4.73 0.70
N ARG A 32 2.78 4.53 0.31
CA ARG A 32 3.73 5.63 0.11
C ARG A 32 3.28 6.55 -1.02
N LEU A 33 2.86 6.00 -2.16
CA LEU A 33 2.36 6.78 -3.30
C LEU A 33 1.14 7.62 -2.90
N HIS A 34 0.19 7.05 -2.16
CA HIS A 34 -0.98 7.77 -1.67
C HIS A 34 -0.61 8.94 -0.75
N ARG A 35 0.33 8.76 0.20
CA ARG A 35 0.79 9.87 1.05
C ARG A 35 1.46 10.97 0.26
N LEU A 36 2.36 10.61 -0.66
CA LEU A 36 3.02 11.59 -1.52
C LEU A 36 2.02 12.38 -2.39
N LEU A 37 0.99 11.70 -2.90
CA LEU A 37 -0.08 12.36 -3.64
C LEU A 37 -0.85 13.34 -2.75
N LEU A 38 -1.20 12.93 -1.53
CA LEU A 38 -1.89 13.80 -0.57
C LEU A 38 -1.03 15.01 -0.16
N ASP A 39 0.29 14.83 -0.05
CA ASP A 39 1.24 15.90 0.22
C ASP A 39 1.29 16.89 -0.96
N VAL A 40 1.42 16.40 -2.20
CA VAL A 40 1.40 17.25 -3.41
C VAL A 40 0.08 17.99 -3.54
N ILE A 41 -1.06 17.32 -3.32
CA ILE A 41 -2.38 17.95 -3.34
C ILE A 41 -2.43 19.08 -2.31
N LYS A 42 -1.96 18.82 -1.08
CA LYS A 42 -1.92 19.82 -0.01
C LYS A 42 -1.07 21.02 -0.40
N ASP A 43 0.13 20.81 -0.93
CA ASP A 43 1.05 21.86 -1.37
C ASP A 43 0.41 22.75 -2.45
N GLU A 44 -0.32 22.16 -3.40
CA GLU A 44 -1.07 22.90 -4.42
C GLU A 44 -2.18 23.76 -3.79
N PHE A 45 -2.94 23.24 -2.83
CA PHE A 45 -4.00 23.99 -2.13
C PHE A 45 -3.45 25.13 -1.27
N GLU A 46 -2.33 24.89 -0.57
CA GLU A 46 -1.62 25.92 0.19
C GLU A 46 -1.11 27.02 -0.75
N ARG A 47 -0.52 26.68 -1.91
CA ARG A 47 -0.07 27.67 -2.91
C ARG A 47 -1.22 28.50 -3.47
N LEU A 48 -2.40 27.90 -3.65
CA LEU A 48 -3.60 28.59 -4.13
C LEU A 48 -4.29 29.46 -3.06
N GLY A 49 -3.71 29.57 -1.85
CA GLY A 49 -4.24 30.39 -0.76
C GLY A 49 -5.43 29.76 -0.05
N ARG A 50 -5.67 28.45 -0.24
CA ARG A 50 -6.70 27.67 0.47
C ARG A 50 -6.08 26.82 1.57
N ALA A 51 -5.32 27.46 2.46
CA ALA A 51 -4.60 26.81 3.56
C ALA A 51 -5.51 26.13 4.62
N ASP A 52 -6.82 26.45 4.62
CA ASP A 52 -7.79 25.91 5.58
C ASP A 52 -8.46 24.60 5.14
N VAL A 53 -8.09 24.03 3.98
CA VAL A 53 -8.66 22.78 3.45
C VAL A 53 -7.64 21.65 3.57
N ASN A 54 -7.93 20.66 4.42
CA ASN A 54 -7.11 19.46 4.54
C ASN A 54 -7.15 18.65 3.22
N SER A 55 -6.08 17.94 2.87
CA SER A 55 -5.97 17.11 1.65
C SER A 55 -7.15 16.14 1.50
N VAL A 56 -7.70 15.66 2.62
CA VAL A 56 -8.88 14.80 2.67
C VAL A 56 -10.17 15.56 2.34
N GLN A 57 -10.32 16.81 2.76
CA GLN A 57 -11.49 17.65 2.44
C GLN A 57 -11.48 18.07 0.96
N ALA A 58 -10.29 18.35 0.41
CA ALA A 58 -10.13 18.58 -1.02
C ALA A 58 -10.56 17.37 -1.86
N LEU A 59 -10.22 16.16 -1.42
CA LEU A 59 -10.62 14.91 -2.05
C LEU A 59 -12.12 14.59 -1.90
N LEU A 60 -12.84 15.26 -0.99
CA LEU A 60 -14.29 15.10 -0.83
C LEU A 60 -15.09 16.17 -1.59
N LEU A 61 -14.44 17.25 -2.03
CA LEU A 61 -15.06 18.34 -2.80
C LEU A 61 -14.98 18.13 -4.33
N TYR A 62 -14.21 17.14 -4.78
CA TYR A 62 -14.05 16.70 -6.17
C TYR A 62 -14.11 15.17 -6.25
#